data_AF-A0A7V5BG22-F1
#
_entry.id   AF-A0A7V5BG22-F1
#
_cell.length_a   1.000
_cell.length_b   1.000
_cell.length_c   1.000
_cell.angle_alpha   90.00
_cell.angle_beta   90.00
_cell.angle_gamma   90.00
#
_symmetry.space_group_name_H-M   'P 1'
#
loop_
_entity.id
_entity.type
_entity.pdbx_description
1 polymer ?
#
loop_
_entity_poly.entity_id
_entity_poly.type
_entity_poly.pdbx_seq_one_letter_code
_entity_poly.pdbx_strand_id
1 'polypeptide(L)'
;MTKQKKLSTLWLKAAVIGSIWAAFEIIVGSFLHNMRVPFSGTFLAAASIFLLVSFMQIWKEPGIILRAGIICALMKSISPSAVILGPMIGIFLEAFLLEASRFLLGRHLMAYVVGGALALSSTLFQKLGMLLVTYGFDLVAIAKPFYYYLVKITKLNSVPPKYLVIGILVF
;
A
#
# COMPACT_ATOMS: atom_id res chain seq x y z
N MET A 1 -4.84 -47.69 2.05
CA MET A 1 -3.71 -46.76 2.28
C MET A 1 -4.08 -45.38 1.74
N THR A 2 -4.57 -44.51 2.62
CA THR A 2 -4.91 -43.12 2.27
C THR A 2 -3.63 -42.35 1.97
N LYS A 3 -3.47 -41.96 0.71
CA LYS A 3 -2.37 -41.12 0.23
C LYS A 3 -2.43 -39.79 0.98
N GLN A 4 -1.71 -39.63 2.09
CA GLN A 4 -1.59 -38.35 2.78
C GLN A 4 -1.07 -37.33 1.77
N LYS A 5 -1.94 -36.44 1.30
CA LYS A 5 -1.55 -35.27 0.51
C LYS A 5 -0.64 -34.44 1.41
N LYS A 6 0.69 -34.57 1.25
CA LYS A 6 1.65 -33.65 1.87
C LYS A 6 1.25 -32.24 1.42
N LEU A 7 0.85 -31.41 2.38
CA LEU A 7 0.59 -30.00 2.14
C LEU A 7 1.87 -29.38 1.57
N SER A 8 1.73 -28.57 0.53
CA SER A 8 2.89 -27.87 -0.03
C SER A 8 3.47 -26.94 1.03
N THR A 9 4.75 -27.15 1.35
CA THR A 9 5.50 -26.35 2.32
C THR A 9 5.45 -24.85 2.00
N LEU A 10 5.38 -24.49 0.72
CA LEU A 10 5.34 -23.10 0.26
C LEU A 10 4.05 -22.36 0.68
N TRP A 11 2.88 -23.01 0.54
CA TRP A 11 1.62 -22.43 1.01
C TRP A 11 1.55 -22.36 2.53
N LEU A 12 2.19 -23.30 3.22
CA LEU A 12 2.25 -23.31 4.69
C LEU A 12 3.07 -22.12 5.21
N LYS A 13 4.24 -21.86 4.61
CA LYS A 13 5.06 -20.66 4.90
C LYS A 13 4.32 -19.36 4.57
N ALA A 14 3.67 -19.31 3.39
CA ALA A 14 2.89 -18.15 2.99
C ALA A 14 1.71 -17.88 3.93
N ALA A 15 1.05 -18.93 4.45
CA ALA A 15 -0.02 -18.79 5.43
C ALA A 15 0.48 -18.22 6.75
N VAL A 16 1.66 -18.64 7.22
CA VAL A 16 2.26 -18.07 8.44
C VAL A 16 2.58 -16.59 8.24
N ILE A 17 3.25 -16.21 7.14
CA ILE A 17 3.58 -14.81 6.87
C ILE A 17 2.31 -13.98 6.68
N GLY A 18 1.38 -14.46 5.86
CA GLY A 18 0.14 -13.76 5.54
C GLY A 18 -0.76 -13.55 6.76
N SER A 19 -0.81 -14.51 7.68
CA SER A 19 -1.60 -14.38 8.91
C SER A 19 -0.98 -13.43 9.93
N ILE A 20 0.34 -13.44 10.11
CA ILE A 20 1.04 -12.47 10.95
C ILE A 20 0.87 -11.06 10.38
N TRP A 21 1.05 -10.93 9.05
CA TRP A 21 0.84 -9.66 8.37
C TRP A 21 -0.61 -9.18 8.53
N ALA A 22 -1.60 -10.05 8.31
CA ALA A 22 -3.01 -9.71 8.50
C ALA A 22 -3.32 -9.25 9.93
N ALA A 23 -2.80 -9.96 10.94
CA ALA A 23 -3.02 -9.60 12.34
C ALA A 23 -2.47 -8.20 12.63
N PHE A 24 -1.23 -7.91 12.20
CA PHE A 24 -0.62 -6.59 12.34
C PHE A 24 -1.48 -5.50 11.66
N GLU A 25 -1.87 -5.77 10.42
CA GLU A 25 -2.59 -4.84 9.55
C GLU A 25 -4.02 -4.57 10.05
N ILE A 26 -4.66 -5.53 10.72
CA ILE A 26 -5.98 -5.36 11.35
C ILE A 26 -5.83 -4.61 12.68
N ILE A 27 -4.91 -5.00 13.55
CA ILE A 27 -4.76 -4.41 14.90
C ILE A 27 -4.26 -2.96 14.79
N VAL A 28 -3.12 -2.76 14.13
CA VAL A 28 -2.49 -1.44 13.98
C VAL A 28 -3.31 -0.55 13.05
N GLY A 29 -3.88 -1.13 11.99
CA GLY A 29 -4.77 -0.40 11.10
C GLY A 29 -6.01 0.14 11.80
N SER A 30 -6.68 -0.69 12.62
CA SER A 30 -7.84 -0.25 13.39
C SER A 30 -7.45 0.81 14.43
N PHE A 31 -6.31 0.63 15.09
CA PHE A 31 -5.80 1.61 16.06
C PHE A 31 -5.52 2.98 15.43
N LEU A 32 -4.80 3.01 14.30
CA LEU A 32 -4.47 4.27 13.61
C LEU A 32 -5.69 4.93 12.97
N HIS A 33 -6.66 4.14 12.53
CA HIS A 33 -7.93 4.68 12.04
C HIS A 33 -8.73 5.31 13.18
N ASN A 34 -8.76 4.67 14.36
CA ASN A 34 -9.42 5.22 15.55
C ASN A 34 -8.77 6.52 16.04
N MET A 35 -7.45 6.63 15.98
CA MET A 35 -6.74 7.88 16.31
C MET A 35 -6.83 8.96 15.22
N ARG A 36 -7.51 8.67 14.09
CA ARG A 36 -7.64 9.59 12.93
C ARG A 36 -6.30 10.15 12.44
N VAL A 37 -5.26 9.32 12.49
CA VAL A 37 -3.92 9.74 12.07
C VAL A 37 -3.94 10.00 10.55
N PRO A 38 -3.44 11.16 10.08
CA PRO A 38 -3.28 11.36 8.65
C PRO A 38 -2.23 10.38 8.11
N PHE A 39 -2.47 9.83 6.92
CA PHE A 39 -1.56 8.88 6.25
C PHE A 39 -1.36 7.51 6.95
N SER A 40 -2.33 7.03 7.73
CA SER A 40 -2.25 5.68 8.34
C SER A 40 -1.92 4.57 7.34
N GLY A 41 -2.45 4.65 6.11
CA GLY A 41 -2.21 3.64 5.06
C GLY A 41 -0.75 3.52 4.62
N THR A 42 -0.03 4.64 4.44
CA THR A 42 1.38 4.59 4.04
C THR A 42 2.27 4.08 5.16
N PHE A 43 1.92 4.39 6.42
CA PHE A 43 2.62 3.85 7.58
C PHE A 43 2.44 2.33 7.69
N LEU A 44 1.21 1.84 7.50
CA LEU A 44 0.90 0.41 7.45
C LEU A 44 1.67 -0.29 6.32
N ALA A 45 1.68 0.29 5.13
CA ALA A 45 2.42 -0.25 3.97
C ALA A 45 3.92 -0.34 4.25
N ALA A 46 4.52 0.69 4.87
CA ALA A 46 5.94 0.69 5.22
C ALA A 46 6.28 -0.43 6.22
N ALA A 47 5.47 -0.58 7.27
CA ALA A 47 5.66 -1.65 8.25
C ALA A 47 5.44 -3.04 7.62
N SER A 48 4.47 -3.16 6.71
CA SER A 48 4.17 -4.38 5.96
C SER A 48 5.33 -4.82 5.08
N ILE A 49 5.91 -3.90 4.31
CA ILE A 49 7.08 -4.14 3.47
C ILE A 49 8.27 -4.55 4.33
N PHE A 50 8.52 -3.87 5.45
CA PHE A 50 9.57 -4.22 6.39
C PHE A 50 9.42 -5.66 6.92
N LEU A 51 8.19 -6.04 7.29
CA LEU A 51 7.86 -7.38 7.76
C LEU A 51 8.09 -8.44 6.67
N LEU A 52 7.62 -8.18 5.44
CA LEU A 52 7.81 -9.09 4.31
C LEU A 52 9.29 -9.27 3.96
N VAL A 53 10.06 -8.18 3.90
CA VAL A 53 11.51 -8.23 3.62
C VAL A 53 12.23 -9.04 4.71
N SER A 54 11.83 -8.87 5.98
CA SER A 54 12.40 -9.65 7.09
C SER A 54 12.16 -11.16 6.92
N PHE A 55 10.93 -11.56 6.57
CA PHE A 55 10.63 -12.98 6.32
C PHE A 55 11.35 -13.53 5.08
N MET A 56 11.58 -12.71 4.07
CA MET A 56 12.32 -13.12 2.86
C MET A 56 13.80 -13.38 3.11
N GLN A 57 14.39 -12.80 4.16
CA GLN A 57 15.75 -13.15 4.57
C GLN A 57 15.83 -14.59 5.10
N ILE A 58 14.75 -15.07 5.74
CA ILE A 58 14.63 -16.41 6.31
C ILE A 58 14.24 -17.43 5.23
N TRP A 59 13.20 -17.14 4.43
CA TRP A 59 12.66 -18.06 3.42
C TRP A 59 12.74 -17.45 2.02
N LYS A 60 13.81 -17.82 1.29
CA LYS A 60 14.12 -17.30 -0.04
C LYS A 60 13.40 -18.01 -1.19
N GLU A 61 12.18 -18.51 -0.99
CA GLU A 61 11.47 -19.23 -2.06
C GLU A 61 10.65 -18.27 -2.94
N PRO A 62 10.60 -18.49 -4.26
CA PRO A 62 9.86 -17.62 -5.16
C PRO A 62 8.34 -17.77 -4.97
N GLY A 63 7.60 -16.67 -5.07
CA GLY A 63 6.15 -16.64 -5.02
C GLY A 63 5.54 -16.67 -3.61
N ILE A 64 6.35 -16.72 -2.54
CA ILE A 64 5.84 -16.69 -1.16
C ILE A 64 5.14 -15.36 -0.88
N ILE A 65 5.70 -14.24 -1.34
CA ILE A 65 5.21 -12.88 -1.02
C ILE A 65 3.82 -12.66 -1.59
N LEU A 66 3.62 -13.00 -2.86
CA LEU A 66 2.32 -12.87 -3.51
C LEU A 66 1.24 -13.73 -2.82
N ARG A 67 1.59 -14.97 -2.45
CA ARG A 67 0.67 -15.87 -1.72
C ARG A 67 0.36 -15.33 -0.33
N ALA A 68 1.35 -14.80 0.38
CA ALA A 68 1.16 -14.17 1.67
C ALA A 68 0.25 -12.94 1.57
N GLY A 69 0.40 -12.12 0.53
CA GLY A 69 -0.47 -10.97 0.25
C GLY A 69 -1.91 -11.35 -0.04
N ILE A 70 -2.14 -12.41 -0.82
CA ILE A 70 -3.49 -12.95 -1.06
C ILE A 70 -4.13 -13.38 0.27
N ILE A 71 -3.40 -14.13 1.09
CA ILE A 71 -3.91 -14.59 2.40
C ILE A 71 -4.17 -13.40 3.32
N CYS A 72 -3.28 -12.41 3.36
CA CYS A 72 -3.44 -11.19 4.15
C CYS A 72 -4.69 -10.41 3.74
N ALA A 73 -4.86 -10.15 2.44
CA ALA A 73 -6.01 -9.43 1.91
C ALA A 73 -7.33 -10.13 2.24
N LEU A 74 -7.37 -11.47 2.10
CA LEU A 74 -8.53 -12.26 2.47
C LEU A 74 -8.82 -12.20 3.98
N MET A 75 -7.81 -12.32 4.84
CA MET A 75 -8.02 -12.21 6.28
C MET A 75 -8.50 -10.82 6.70
N LYS A 76 -7.95 -9.75 6.09
CA LYS A 76 -8.43 -8.39 6.31
C LYS A 76 -9.89 -8.21 5.84
N SER A 77 -10.32 -8.93 4.81
CA SER A 77 -11.72 -8.89 4.33
C SER A 77 -12.77 -9.41 5.27
N ILE A 78 -12.38 -10.31 6.15
CA ILE A 78 -13.26 -10.84 7.19
C ILE A 78 -13.35 -9.86 8.37
N SER A 79 -12.45 -8.87 8.47
CA SER A 79 -12.46 -7.87 9.53
C SER A 79 -13.58 -6.83 9.32
N PRO A 80 -14.44 -6.56 10.32
CA PRO A 80 -15.50 -5.57 10.23
C PRO A 80 -14.93 -4.15 10.35
N SER A 81 -14.33 -3.63 9.27
CA SER A 81 -13.86 -2.24 9.17
C SER A 81 -14.53 -1.52 7.99
N ALA A 82 -15.01 -0.30 8.24
CA ALA A 82 -15.99 0.46 7.44
C ALA A 82 -15.58 0.85 5.99
N VAL A 83 -14.42 0.43 5.48
CA VAL A 83 -13.93 0.74 4.14
C VAL A 83 -13.30 -0.52 3.53
N ILE A 84 -14.14 -1.35 2.90
CA ILE A 84 -13.81 -2.75 2.67
C ILE A 84 -12.84 -2.91 1.48
N LEU A 85 -13.11 -2.32 0.31
CA LEU A 85 -12.36 -2.67 -0.91
C LEU A 85 -11.00 -1.97 -1.08
N GLY A 86 -10.84 -0.75 -0.55
CA GLY A 86 -9.61 0.04 -0.74
C GLY A 86 -8.36 -0.63 -0.17
N PRO A 87 -8.28 -0.88 1.15
CA PRO A 87 -7.10 -1.48 1.78
C PRO A 87 -6.71 -2.85 1.18
N MET A 88 -7.68 -3.66 0.74
CA MET A 88 -7.42 -4.98 0.15
C MET A 88 -6.64 -4.89 -1.14
N ILE A 89 -7.04 -3.97 -2.03
CA ILE A 89 -6.36 -3.74 -3.30
C ILE A 89 -4.93 -3.24 -3.01
N GLY A 90 -4.74 -2.44 -1.96
CA GLY A 90 -3.42 -1.95 -1.55
C GLY A 90 -2.48 -3.07 -1.12
N ILE A 91 -2.92 -3.89 -0.16
CA ILE A 91 -2.16 -5.06 0.33
C ILE A 91 -1.78 -5.99 -0.83
N PHE A 92 -2.73 -6.25 -1.74
CA PHE A 92 -2.47 -7.09 -2.89
C PHE A 92 -1.45 -6.45 -3.85
N LEU A 93 -1.60 -5.16 -4.14
CA LEU A 93 -0.71 -4.44 -5.05
C LEU A 93 0.70 -4.31 -4.48
N GLU A 94 0.85 -4.07 -3.17
CA GLU A 94 2.13 -4.08 -2.46
C GLU A 94 2.84 -5.43 -2.61
N ALA A 95 2.14 -6.53 -2.33
CA ALA A 95 2.70 -7.87 -2.46
C ALA A 95 3.07 -8.20 -3.91
N PHE A 96 2.24 -7.77 -4.87
CA PHE A 96 2.49 -7.96 -6.30
C PHE A 96 3.71 -7.18 -6.78
N LEU A 97 3.82 -5.89 -6.46
CA LEU A 97 4.95 -5.04 -6.87
C LEU A 97 6.26 -5.50 -6.25
N LEU A 98 6.23 -5.92 -4.98
CA LEU A 98 7.41 -6.41 -4.29
C LEU A 98 7.90 -7.74 -4.88
N GLU A 99 6.98 -8.66 -5.20
CA GLU A 99 7.30 -9.93 -5.86
C GLU A 99 7.75 -9.72 -7.32
N ALA A 100 7.13 -8.81 -8.07
CA ALA A 100 7.52 -8.46 -9.43
C ALA A 100 8.94 -7.86 -9.47
N SER A 101 9.26 -6.98 -8.52
CA SER A 101 10.60 -6.39 -8.40
C SER A 101 11.65 -7.43 -8.05
N ARG A 102 11.31 -8.38 -7.17
CA ARG A 102 12.15 -9.54 -6.85
C ARG A 102 12.35 -10.47 -8.05
N PHE A 103 11.34 -10.61 -8.92
CA PHE A 103 11.44 -11.40 -10.14
C PHE A 103 12.34 -10.72 -11.19
N LEU A 104 12.20 -9.40 -11.38
CA LEU A 104 12.95 -8.60 -12.35
C LEU A 104 14.42 -8.37 -11.98
N LEU A 105 14.69 -7.96 -10.73
CA LEU A 105 16.04 -7.63 -10.25
C LEU A 105 16.73 -8.79 -9.53
N GLY A 106 16.07 -9.94 -9.39
CA GLY A 106 16.60 -11.11 -8.71
C GLY A 106 16.61 -10.99 -7.17
N ARG A 107 17.52 -11.74 -6.52
CA ARG A 107 17.58 -11.89 -5.04
C ARG A 107 18.49 -10.86 -4.34
N HIS A 108 18.84 -9.76 -5.00
CA HIS A 108 19.73 -8.74 -4.43
C HIS A 108 18.96 -7.80 -3.49
N LEU A 109 19.67 -7.20 -2.52
CA LEU A 109 19.10 -6.19 -1.61
C LEU A 109 18.41 -5.04 -2.38
N MET A 110 18.99 -4.66 -3.53
CA MET A 110 18.42 -3.65 -4.43
C MET A 110 17.00 -4.00 -4.91
N ALA A 111 16.69 -5.28 -5.14
CA ALA A 111 15.36 -5.70 -5.56
C ALA A 111 14.30 -5.41 -4.51
N TYR A 112 14.64 -5.60 -3.22
CA TYR A 112 13.74 -5.31 -2.10
C TYR A 112 13.60 -3.81 -1.85
N VAL A 113 14.67 -3.03 -2.02
CA VAL A 113 14.64 -1.57 -1.88
C VAL A 113 13.79 -0.95 -2.99
N VAL A 114 14.04 -1.31 -4.25
CA VAL A 114 13.28 -0.83 -5.40
C VAL A 114 11.82 -1.30 -5.32
N GLY A 115 11.60 -2.58 -4.99
CA GLY A 115 10.25 -3.11 -4.83
C GLY A 115 9.48 -2.48 -3.68
N GLY A 116 10.14 -2.21 -2.56
CA GLY A 116 9.56 -1.48 -1.43
C GLY A 116 9.21 -0.04 -1.80
N ALA A 117 10.11 0.67 -2.49
CA ALA A 117 9.85 2.04 -2.95
C ALA A 117 8.66 2.11 -3.93
N LEU A 118 8.57 1.17 -4.87
CA LEU A 118 7.45 1.06 -5.80
C LEU A 118 6.14 0.72 -5.08
N ALA A 119 6.18 -0.24 -4.15
CA ALA A 119 5.02 -0.62 -3.35
C ALA A 119 4.51 0.57 -2.51
N LEU A 120 5.40 1.29 -1.81
CA LEU A 120 5.03 2.50 -1.07
C LEU A 120 4.44 3.59 -1.96
N SER A 121 5.06 3.84 -3.12
CA SER A 121 4.55 4.82 -4.08
C SER A 121 3.15 4.45 -4.54
N SER A 122 2.89 3.16 -4.78
CA SER A 122 1.57 2.67 -5.19
C SER A 122 0.48 2.98 -4.17
N THR A 123 0.79 2.97 -2.87
CA THR A 123 -0.18 3.31 -1.81
C THR A 123 -0.58 4.77 -1.80
N LEU A 124 0.36 5.68 -2.14
CA LEU A 124 0.08 7.09 -2.32
C LEU A 124 -0.87 7.31 -3.51
N PHE A 125 -0.57 6.69 -4.66
CA PHE A 125 -1.43 6.73 -5.85
C PHE A 125 -2.82 6.18 -5.58
N GLN A 126 -2.92 5.07 -4.86
CA GLN A 126 -4.20 4.49 -4.52
C GLN A 126 -5.04 5.42 -3.62
N LYS A 127 -4.40 6.11 -2.67
CA LYS A 127 -5.09 7.09 -1.83
C LYS A 127 -5.58 8.30 -2.64
N LEU A 128 -4.79 8.78 -3.60
CA LEU A 128 -5.21 9.82 -4.54
C LEU A 128 -6.40 9.36 -5.40
N GLY A 129 -6.36 8.13 -5.92
CA GLY A 129 -7.45 7.53 -6.68
C GLY A 129 -8.73 7.42 -5.86
N MET A 130 -8.64 7.00 -4.60
CA MET A 130 -9.80 6.91 -3.71
C MET A 130 -10.37 8.29 -3.39
N LEU A 131 -9.51 9.31 -3.20
CA LEU A 131 -9.94 10.69 -3.01
C LEU A 131 -10.68 11.22 -4.25
N LEU A 132 -10.19 10.94 -5.46
CA LEU A 132 -10.85 11.30 -6.72
C LEU A 132 -12.20 10.60 -6.90
N VAL A 133 -12.32 9.33 -6.50
CA VAL A 133 -13.60 8.61 -6.58
C VAL A 133 -14.60 9.12 -5.55
N THR A 134 -14.16 9.42 -4.32
CA THR A 134 -15.05 9.88 -3.24
C THR A 134 -15.50 11.34 -3.44
N TYR A 135 -14.62 12.22 -3.91
CA TYR A 135 -14.93 13.65 -4.08
C TYR A 135 -15.18 14.07 -5.54
N GLY A 136 -14.97 13.19 -6.52
CA GLY A 136 -15.16 13.50 -7.94
C GLY A 136 -14.30 14.67 -8.43
N PHE A 137 -14.73 15.32 -9.52
CA PHE A 137 -14.12 16.55 -10.03
C PHE A 137 -14.37 17.78 -9.14
N ASP A 138 -15.16 17.66 -8.06
CA ASP A 138 -15.37 18.74 -7.08
C ASP A 138 -14.11 19.06 -6.26
N LEU A 139 -13.11 18.17 -6.24
CA LEU A 139 -11.76 18.52 -5.75
C LEU A 139 -11.16 19.70 -6.53
N VAL A 140 -11.42 19.79 -7.84
CA VAL A 140 -10.98 20.93 -8.67
C VAL A 140 -11.78 22.19 -8.33
N ALA A 141 -13.05 22.04 -7.91
CA ALA A 141 -13.88 23.14 -7.45
C ALA A 141 -13.42 23.69 -6.08
N ILE A 142 -12.92 22.84 -5.18
CA ILE A 142 -12.36 23.22 -3.86
C ILE A 142 -10.91 23.74 -3.99
N ALA A 143 -10.13 23.25 -4.95
CA ALA A 143 -8.77 23.73 -5.20
C ALA A 143 -8.73 25.20 -5.66
N LYS A 144 -9.76 25.68 -6.37
CA LYS A 144 -9.86 27.09 -6.82
C LYS A 144 -9.90 28.09 -5.65
N PRO A 145 -10.80 27.99 -4.66
CA PRO A 145 -10.81 28.90 -3.51
C PRO A 145 -9.56 28.74 -2.62
N PHE A 146 -9.01 27.54 -2.48
CA PHE A 146 -7.73 27.33 -1.77
C PHE A 146 -6.58 28.06 -2.47
N TYR A 147 -6.54 28.02 -3.81
CA TYR A 147 -5.61 28.76 -4.64
C TYR A 147 -5.77 30.28 -4.45
N TYR A 148 -7.01 30.81 -4.50
CA TYR A 148 -7.26 32.23 -4.23
C TYR A 148 -6.88 32.64 -2.81
N TYR A 149 -7.06 31.77 -1.82
CA TYR A 149 -6.65 32.00 -0.44
C TYR A 149 -5.12 32.03 -0.28
N LEU A 150 -4.41 31.09 -0.92
CA LEU A 150 -2.95 31.04 -0.94
C LEU A 150 -2.35 32.25 -1.66
N VAL A 151 -2.89 32.66 -2.81
CA VAL A 151 -2.47 33.87 -3.55
C VAL A 151 -2.70 35.13 -2.72
N LYS A 152 -3.81 35.20 -1.97
CA LYS A 152 -4.12 36.33 -1.09
C LYS A 152 -3.15 36.45 0.09
N ILE A 153 -2.67 35.32 0.63
CA ILE A 153 -1.70 35.30 1.74
C ILE A 153 -0.28 35.55 1.25
N THR A 154 0.09 35.03 0.08
CA THR A 154 1.49 35.06 -0.41
C THR A 154 1.86 36.31 -1.22
N LYS A 155 0.90 37.16 -1.61
CA LYS A 155 1.12 38.38 -2.45
C LYS A 155 1.94 38.12 -3.73
N LEU A 156 2.08 36.87 -4.16
CA LEU A 156 2.78 36.49 -5.38
C LEU A 156 1.86 36.76 -6.57
N ASN A 157 2.23 37.77 -7.37
CA ASN A 157 1.54 38.13 -8.59
C ASN A 157 1.45 36.94 -9.55
N SER A 158 0.21 36.54 -9.83
CA SER A 158 -0.25 36.02 -11.14
C SER A 158 0.58 34.90 -11.78
N VAL A 159 0.77 33.76 -11.11
CA VAL A 159 1.25 32.55 -11.80
C VAL A 159 0.06 31.82 -12.43
N PRO A 160 0.07 31.48 -13.73
CA PRO A 160 -1.05 30.78 -14.35
C PRO A 160 -1.31 29.42 -13.67
N PRO A 161 -2.58 29.05 -13.38
CA PRO A 161 -2.94 27.82 -12.66
C PRO A 161 -2.39 26.51 -13.28
N LYS A 162 -2.00 26.55 -14.55
CA LYS A 162 -1.49 25.41 -15.32
C LYS A 162 -0.10 24.94 -14.88
N TYR A 163 0.75 25.82 -14.35
CA TYR A 163 2.14 25.48 -13.98
C TYR A 163 2.28 24.90 -12.57
N LEU A 164 1.32 25.14 -11.68
CA LEU A 164 1.33 24.58 -10.33
C LEU A 164 0.90 23.10 -10.28
N VAL A 165 0.02 22.67 -11.19
CA VAL A 165 -0.35 21.26 -11.33
C VAL A 165 0.87 20.41 -11.71
N ILE A 166 1.80 20.97 -12.49
CA ILE A 166 3.07 20.32 -12.84
C ILE A 166 3.98 20.22 -11.60
N GLY A 167 4.03 21.25 -10.76
CA GLY A 167 4.82 21.23 -9.52
C GLY A 167 4.35 20.19 -8.50
N ILE A 168 3.05 19.93 -8.41
CA ILE A 168 2.46 18.91 -7.51
C ILE A 168 2.63 17.49 -8.07
N LEU A 169 2.72 17.33 -9.40
CA LEU A 169 3.02 16.04 -10.03
C LEU A 169 4.51 15.66 -9.99
N VAL A 170 5.38 16.64 -9.74
CA VAL A 170 6.85 16.48 -9.69
C VAL A 170 7.36 16.30 -8.25
N PHE A 171 6.49 16.32 -7.25
CA PHE A 171 6.82 16.09 -5.84
C PHE A 171 6.03 14.89 -5.29
#